data_AF-A0A6N6Z254-F1
#
_entry.id   AF-A0A6N6Z254-F1
#
_cell.length_a   1.000
_cell.length_b   1.000
_cell.length_c   1.000
_cell.angle_alpha   90.00
_cell.angle_beta   90.00
_cell.angle_gamma   90.00
#
_symmetry.space_group_name_H-M   'P 1'
#
loop_
_entity.id
_entity.type
_entity.pdbx_description
1 polymer ?
#
loop_
_entity_poly.entity_id
_entity_poly.type
_entity_poly.pdbx_seq_one_letter_code
_entity_poly.pdbx_strand_id
1 'polypeptide(L)'
;MLWCRLIYITCAFNLPLAAAPDQPPGLDSPPDEVPQLPEELKGKTPPPPPTDLPDAEKLRAQLRMIEFLLNMPPEELQRLRQSLEMIERLSPEQRQAMRLKLAEMRSPAPMPPQIAIVVQELHPAKQRRFTQWWVSLATEQRKIMLERMCQLPEPERQEWVEEHLELFEQHLRAKIEAMRQQAAQEAAAAAEAQHSADSARKGSTGEAEK
;
A
#
# COMPACT_ATOMS: atom_id res chain seq x y z
N MET A 1 27.07 -12.75 -29.26
CA MET A 1 26.10 -13.52 -30.07
C MET A 1 25.70 -14.79 -29.32
N LEU A 2 24.72 -14.69 -28.42
CA LEU A 2 24.06 -15.85 -27.82
C LEU A 2 22.55 -15.69 -28.05
N TRP A 3 22.06 -16.41 -29.05
CA TRP A 3 20.65 -16.53 -29.41
C TRP A 3 20.04 -17.76 -28.71
N CYS A 4 18.72 -17.72 -28.53
CA CYS A 4 17.82 -18.88 -28.42
C CYS A 4 17.83 -19.71 -27.13
N ARG A 5 17.09 -19.24 -26.11
CA ARG A 5 16.25 -20.10 -25.24
C ARG A 5 14.93 -19.42 -24.88
N LEU A 6 14.10 -19.22 -25.90
CA LEU A 6 12.67 -18.94 -25.79
C LEU A 6 12.01 -20.00 -26.64
N ILE A 7 11.35 -20.98 -26.03
CA ILE A 7 10.34 -21.89 -26.60
C ILE A 7 9.95 -22.87 -25.47
N TYR A 8 8.64 -23.10 -25.33
CA TYR A 8 7.91 -23.91 -24.34
C TYR A 8 7.56 -23.23 -23.00
N ILE A 9 6.36 -22.66 -22.92
CA ILE A 9 5.20 -23.28 -22.24
C ILE A 9 3.95 -22.54 -22.76
N THR A 10 3.49 -22.97 -23.93
CA THR A 10 2.13 -22.71 -24.44
C THR A 10 1.47 -24.06 -24.57
N CYS A 11 1.07 -24.63 -23.43
CA CYS A 11 0.27 -25.85 -23.39
C CYS A 11 -0.86 -25.69 -22.39
N ALA A 12 -2.07 -25.67 -22.94
CA ALA A 12 -3.26 -26.31 -22.39
C ALA A 12 -3.88 -25.72 -21.10
N PHE A 13 -4.68 -24.66 -21.29
CA PHE A 13 -5.94 -24.51 -20.56
C PHE A 13 -7.09 -24.33 -21.57
N ASN A 14 -7.24 -25.29 -22.48
CA ASN A 14 -8.55 -25.58 -23.07
C ASN A 14 -9.26 -26.51 -22.10
N LEU A 15 -9.88 -25.95 -21.06
CA LEU A 15 -10.87 -26.70 -20.30
C LEU A 15 -12.14 -26.75 -21.17
N PRO A 16 -12.61 -27.93 -21.59
CA PRO A 16 -13.94 -28.04 -22.17
C PRO A 16 -14.95 -27.64 -21.10
N LEU A 17 -15.75 -26.63 -21.42
CA LEU A 17 -16.92 -26.23 -20.66
C LEU A 17 -17.86 -27.44 -20.65
N ALA A 18 -17.79 -28.25 -19.59
CA ALA A 18 -18.69 -29.38 -19.39
C ALA A 18 -20.10 -28.81 -19.29
N ALA A 19 -20.91 -29.10 -20.31
CA ALA A 19 -22.33 -28.83 -20.31
C ALA A 19 -22.94 -29.46 -19.04
N ALA A 20 -23.52 -28.62 -18.20
CA ALA A 20 -24.24 -29.07 -17.01
C ALA A 20 -25.39 -30.00 -17.46
N PRO A 21 -25.58 -31.15 -16.80
CA PRO A 21 -26.68 -32.05 -17.10
C PRO A 21 -28.03 -31.40 -16.78
N ASP A 22 -28.99 -31.78 -17.61
CA ASP A 22 -30.42 -31.55 -17.55
C ASP A 22 -30.99 -31.17 -16.18
N GLN A 23 -31.64 -30.00 -16.19
CA GLN A 23 -32.88 -29.67 -15.51
C GLN A 23 -33.45 -30.77 -14.59
N PRO A 24 -33.55 -30.53 -13.26
CA PRO A 24 -34.24 -31.47 -12.39
C PRO A 24 -35.71 -31.59 -12.84
N PRO A 25 -36.23 -32.81 -13.02
CA PRO A 25 -37.65 -33.00 -13.33
C PRO A 25 -38.46 -32.72 -12.06
N GLY A 26 -39.43 -31.82 -12.16
CA GLY A 26 -40.48 -31.66 -11.14
C GLY A 26 -40.41 -30.40 -10.28
N LEU A 27 -40.51 -29.23 -10.90
CA LEU A 27 -41.15 -28.07 -10.27
C LEU A 27 -42.39 -27.71 -11.08
N ASP A 28 -43.36 -28.61 -11.01
CA ASP A 28 -44.74 -28.27 -11.30
C ASP A 28 -45.18 -27.19 -10.31
N SER A 29 -45.53 -26.04 -10.87
CA SER A 29 -46.33 -24.96 -10.29
C SER A 29 -45.68 -24.13 -9.16
N PRO A 30 -45.59 -22.79 -9.31
CA PRO A 30 -45.53 -21.94 -8.13
C PRO A 30 -46.83 -22.12 -7.35
N PRO A 31 -46.82 -22.32 -6.01
CA PRO A 31 -48.03 -22.17 -5.23
C PRO A 31 -48.46 -20.69 -5.34
N ASP A 32 -49.60 -20.47 -5.99
CA ASP A 32 -50.21 -19.15 -6.25
C ASP A 32 -50.76 -18.47 -4.98
N GLU A 33 -50.33 -18.91 -3.80
CA GLU A 33 -50.61 -18.25 -2.53
C GLU A 33 -49.33 -17.65 -2.00
N VAL A 34 -49.02 -16.46 -2.51
CA VAL A 34 -48.27 -15.48 -1.74
C VAL A 34 -49.01 -15.34 -0.40
N PRO A 35 -48.40 -15.69 0.75
CA PRO A 35 -49.06 -15.57 2.05
C PRO A 35 -49.63 -14.16 2.17
N GLN A 36 -50.96 -14.06 2.22
CA GLN A 36 -51.61 -12.77 2.33
C GLN A 36 -51.14 -12.14 3.63
N LEU A 37 -50.50 -10.98 3.52
CA LEU A 37 -50.02 -10.22 4.65
C LEU A 37 -51.19 -10.06 5.64
N PRO A 38 -51.03 -10.43 6.94
CA PRO A 38 -52.08 -10.31 7.94
C PRO A 38 -52.73 -8.92 7.87
N GLU A 39 -54.07 -8.84 7.88
CA GLU A 39 -54.80 -7.57 7.73
C GLU A 39 -54.41 -6.52 8.78
N GLU A 40 -53.84 -6.97 9.91
CA GLU A 40 -53.27 -6.14 10.98
C GLU A 40 -52.11 -5.23 10.52
N LEU A 41 -51.47 -5.55 9.38
CA LEU A 41 -50.40 -4.76 8.77
C LEU A 41 -50.89 -3.85 7.62
N LYS A 42 -52.10 -4.07 7.07
CA LYS A 42 -52.65 -3.28 5.95
C LYS A 42 -53.06 -1.86 6.34
N GLY A 43 -53.20 -1.56 7.63
CA GLY A 43 -53.63 -0.25 8.15
C GLY A 43 -52.57 0.54 8.93
N LYS A 44 -51.40 -0.03 9.18
CA LYS A 44 -50.30 0.70 9.83
C LYS A 44 -49.44 1.31 8.73
N THR A 45 -49.55 2.64 8.57
CA THR A 45 -48.55 3.40 7.84
C THR A 45 -47.19 2.98 8.35
N PRO A 46 -46.27 2.51 7.47
CA PRO A 46 -44.95 2.11 7.90
C PRO A 46 -44.34 3.28 8.67
N PRO A 47 -43.69 3.05 9.82
CA PRO A 47 -43.01 4.11 10.53
C PRO A 47 -42.09 4.83 9.53
N PRO A 48 -42.04 6.17 9.55
CA PRO A 48 -41.17 6.91 8.64
C PRO A 48 -39.76 6.31 8.74
N PRO A 49 -39.09 6.06 7.60
CA PRO A 49 -37.76 5.46 7.62
C PRO A 49 -36.88 6.31 8.55
N PRO A 50 -36.09 5.69 9.44
CA PRO A 50 -35.27 6.43 10.38
C PRO A 50 -34.43 7.45 9.63
N THR A 51 -34.63 8.73 9.96
CA THR A 51 -34.07 9.87 9.20
C THR A 51 -32.54 9.91 9.22
N ASP A 52 -31.91 9.12 10.10
CA ASP A 52 -30.45 9.00 10.27
C ASP A 52 -29.89 7.69 9.68
N LEU A 53 -30.43 7.21 8.55
CA LEU A 53 -29.74 6.17 7.79
C LEU A 53 -28.43 6.75 7.24
N PRO A 54 -27.25 6.15 7.56
CA PRO A 54 -26.00 6.60 6.99
C PRO A 54 -26.08 6.44 5.47
N ASP A 55 -25.59 7.46 4.78
CA ASP A 55 -25.47 7.46 3.32
C ASP A 55 -24.90 6.13 2.82
N ALA A 56 -25.60 5.50 1.88
CA ALA A 56 -25.28 4.16 1.39
C ALA A 56 -23.85 4.07 0.83
N GLU A 57 -23.32 5.17 0.29
CA GLU A 57 -21.93 5.24 -0.17
C GLU A 57 -20.92 5.16 0.98
N LYS A 58 -21.21 5.85 2.10
CA LYS A 58 -20.37 5.81 3.30
C LYS A 58 -20.37 4.42 3.91
N LEU A 59 -21.52 3.76 3.96
CA LEU A 59 -21.63 2.39 4.47
C LEU A 59 -20.82 1.41 3.63
N ARG A 60 -20.92 1.49 2.29
CA ARG A 60 -20.11 0.66 1.38
C ARG A 60 -18.62 0.92 1.55
N ALA A 61 -18.21 2.17 1.74
CA ALA A 61 -16.81 2.50 1.99
C ALA A 61 -16.30 1.92 3.32
N GLN A 62 -17.11 1.98 4.38
CA GLN A 62 -16.80 1.37 5.67
C GLN A 62 -16.67 -0.15 5.57
N LEU A 63 -17.59 -0.82 4.86
CA LEU A 63 -17.52 -2.27 4.66
C LEU A 63 -16.24 -2.69 3.93
N ARG A 64 -15.87 -1.98 2.86
CA ARG A 64 -14.59 -2.23 2.16
C ARG A 64 -13.38 -2.03 3.05
N MET A 65 -13.41 -1.05 3.95
CA MET A 65 -12.34 -0.83 4.92
C MET A 65 -12.23 -2.00 5.91
N ILE A 66 -13.36 -2.48 6.43
CA ILE A 66 -13.40 -3.61 7.36
C ILE A 66 -12.87 -4.88 6.67
N GLU A 67 -13.33 -5.15 5.45
CA GLU A 67 -12.85 -6.28 4.65
C GLU A 67 -11.33 -6.20 4.41
N PHE A 68 -10.81 -5.01 4.09
CA PHE A 68 -9.38 -4.79 3.97
C PHE A 68 -8.62 -5.08 5.28
N LEU A 69 -9.14 -4.64 6.43
CA LEU A 69 -8.54 -4.90 7.73
C LEU A 69 -8.59 -6.39 8.14
N LEU A 70 -9.67 -7.10 7.79
CA LEU A 70 -9.80 -8.53 8.08
C LEU A 70 -8.83 -9.39 7.26
N ASN A 71 -8.50 -8.95 6.05
CA ASN A 71 -7.57 -9.65 5.15
C ASN A 71 -6.09 -9.30 5.40
N MET A 72 -5.80 -8.36 6.30
CA MET A 72 -4.44 -7.92 6.61
C MET A 72 -3.73 -8.90 7.55
N PRO A 73 -2.43 -9.21 7.33
CA PRO A 73 -1.68 -10.09 8.22
C PRO A 73 -1.52 -9.48 9.64
N PRO A 74 -1.37 -10.32 10.68
CA PRO A 74 -1.39 -9.87 12.08
C PRO A 74 -0.26 -8.88 12.40
N GLU A 75 0.90 -9.01 11.77
CA GLU A 75 2.03 -8.10 11.93
C GLU A 75 1.72 -6.69 11.38
N GLU A 76 1.02 -6.62 10.24
CA GLU A 76 0.62 -5.33 9.65
C GLU A 76 -0.50 -4.67 10.46
N LEU A 77 -1.45 -5.45 10.97
CA LEU A 77 -2.46 -4.95 11.91
C LEU A 77 -1.82 -4.39 13.18
N GLN A 78 -0.76 -5.01 13.69
CA GLN A 78 -0.02 -4.49 14.84
C GLN A 78 0.64 -3.14 14.53
N ARG A 79 1.28 -3.00 13.36
CA ARG A 79 1.84 -1.71 12.90
C ARG A 79 0.77 -0.64 12.73
N LEU A 80 -0.41 -1.01 12.22
CA LEU A 80 -1.53 -0.09 12.07
C LEU A 80 -2.01 0.42 13.43
N ARG A 81 -2.15 -0.48 14.43
CA ARG A 81 -2.51 -0.08 15.81
C ARG A 81 -1.49 0.88 16.42
N GLN A 82 -0.20 0.59 16.27
CA GLN A 82 0.88 1.49 16.73
C GLN A 82 0.81 2.86 16.05
N SER A 83 0.51 2.88 14.75
CA SER A 83 0.35 4.12 13.99
C SER A 83 -0.86 4.94 14.48
N LEU A 84 -1.98 4.28 14.76
CA LEU A 84 -3.17 4.93 15.33
C LEU A 84 -2.88 5.52 16.71
N GLU A 85 -2.24 4.75 17.60
CA GLU A 85 -1.86 5.21 18.93
C GLU A 85 -0.92 6.43 18.87
N MET A 86 0.04 6.43 17.94
CA MET A 86 0.90 7.59 17.69
C MET A 86 0.07 8.81 17.28
N ILE A 87 -0.90 8.65 16.36
CA ILE A 87 -1.74 9.75 15.85
C ILE A 87 -2.69 10.29 16.93
N GLU A 88 -3.19 9.43 17.80
CA GLU A 88 -4.04 9.81 18.93
C GLU A 88 -3.28 10.66 19.95
N ARG A 89 -1.99 10.37 20.17
CA ARG A 89 -1.10 11.13 21.05
C ARG A 89 -0.66 12.48 20.48
N LEU A 90 -0.82 12.72 19.17
CA LEU A 90 -0.46 14.00 18.56
C LEU A 90 -1.41 15.13 19.00
N SER A 91 -0.84 16.31 19.24
CA SER A 91 -1.64 17.52 19.47
C SER A 91 -2.45 17.90 18.21
N PRO A 92 -3.53 18.69 18.33
CA PRO A 92 -4.30 19.16 17.18
C PRO A 92 -3.44 19.86 16.11
N GLU A 93 -2.46 20.65 16.55
CA GLU A 93 -1.51 21.35 15.68
C GLU A 93 -0.60 20.37 14.92
N GLN A 94 -0.04 19.38 15.63
CA GLN A 94 0.80 18.34 15.04
C GLN A 94 0.01 17.49 14.04
N ARG A 95 -1.24 17.15 14.36
CA ARG A 95 -2.13 16.41 13.47
C ARG A 95 -2.43 17.21 12.19
N GLN A 96 -2.62 18.52 12.31
CA GLN A 96 -2.82 19.40 11.15
C GLN A 96 -1.55 19.49 10.30
N ALA A 97 -0.38 19.66 10.91
CA ALA A 97 0.90 19.65 10.20
C ALA A 97 1.14 18.32 9.46
N MET A 98 0.80 17.20 10.09
CA MET A 98 0.92 15.88 9.47
C MET A 98 -0.08 15.70 8.31
N ARG A 99 -1.30 16.22 8.43
CA ARG A 99 -2.27 16.26 7.32
C ARG A 99 -1.75 17.06 6.14
N LEU A 100 -1.14 18.23 6.39
CA LEU A 100 -0.54 19.05 5.33
C LEU A 100 0.62 18.31 4.65
N LYS A 101 1.53 17.69 5.42
CA LYS A 101 2.59 16.85 4.85
C LYS A 101 2.04 15.67 4.03
N LEU A 102 1.00 15.00 4.51
CA LEU A 102 0.33 13.92 3.76
C LEU A 102 -0.34 14.44 2.50
N ALA A 103 -0.94 15.63 2.54
CA ALA A 103 -1.55 16.28 1.37
C ALA A 103 -0.48 16.69 0.34
N GLU A 104 0.67 17.21 0.78
CA GLU A 104 1.82 17.48 -0.08
C GLU A 104 2.36 16.21 -0.74
N MET A 105 2.45 15.11 0.01
CA MET A 105 2.85 13.81 -0.55
C MET A 105 1.79 13.20 -1.49
N ARG A 106 0.51 13.46 -1.22
CA ARG A 106 -0.64 12.93 -1.98
C ARG A 106 -1.04 13.80 -3.17
N SER A 107 -0.56 15.03 -3.24
CA SER A 107 -0.62 15.87 -4.43
C SER A 107 0.64 15.55 -5.24
N PRO A 108 0.66 14.50 -6.09
CA PRO A 108 1.75 14.36 -7.02
C PRO A 108 1.79 15.67 -7.79
N ALA A 109 2.92 16.39 -7.76
CA ALA A 109 3.07 17.47 -8.71
C ALA A 109 2.75 16.85 -10.09
N PRO A 110 1.78 17.42 -10.82
CA PRO A 110 1.25 16.77 -12.00
C PRO A 110 2.42 16.44 -12.90
N MET A 111 2.62 15.15 -13.14
CA MET A 111 3.67 14.68 -14.03
C MET A 111 3.38 15.32 -15.38
N PRO A 112 4.35 16.04 -15.97
CA PRO A 112 4.16 16.61 -17.29
C PRO A 112 3.71 15.53 -18.27
N PRO A 113 2.77 15.82 -19.18
CA PRO A 113 2.18 14.81 -20.05
C PRO A 113 3.24 14.08 -20.89
N GLN A 114 4.33 14.76 -21.26
CA GLN A 114 5.45 14.16 -21.98
C GLN A 114 6.12 13.02 -21.21
N ILE A 115 6.26 13.17 -19.89
CA ILE A 115 6.82 12.12 -19.03
C ILE A 115 5.77 11.03 -18.79
N ALA A 116 4.51 11.43 -18.59
CA ALA A 116 3.43 10.49 -18.32
C ALA A 116 3.27 9.44 -19.44
N ILE A 117 3.47 9.84 -20.71
CA ILE A 117 3.45 8.92 -21.86
C ILE A 117 4.57 7.88 -21.75
N VAL A 118 5.82 8.32 -21.57
CA VAL A 118 6.99 7.42 -21.44
C VAL A 118 6.82 6.48 -20.24
N VAL A 119 6.28 6.99 -19.14
CA VAL A 119 6.03 6.17 -17.93
C VAL A 119 4.95 5.13 -18.19
N GLN A 120 3.89 5.45 -18.92
CA GLN A 120 2.83 4.47 -19.23
C GLN A 120 3.35 3.28 -20.06
N GLU A 121 4.40 3.47 -20.84
CA GLU A 121 5.05 2.40 -21.62
C GLU A 121 5.93 1.48 -20.76
N LEU A 122 6.30 1.90 -19.55
CA LEU A 122 7.06 1.05 -18.62
C LEU A 122 6.18 -0.05 -18.02
N HIS A 123 6.81 -1.14 -17.60
CA HIS A 123 6.15 -2.19 -16.80
C HIS A 123 5.51 -1.60 -15.52
N PRO A 124 4.29 -2.02 -15.11
CA PRO A 124 3.56 -1.40 -13.98
C PRO A 124 4.36 -1.29 -12.66
N ALA A 125 5.20 -2.29 -12.38
CA ALA A 125 6.09 -2.25 -11.21
C ALA A 125 7.13 -1.11 -11.30
N LYS A 126 7.67 -0.83 -12.50
CA LYS A 126 8.58 0.29 -12.76
C LYS A 126 7.84 1.62 -12.72
N GLN A 127 6.59 1.69 -13.20
CA GLN A 127 5.76 2.90 -13.13
C GLN A 127 5.65 3.44 -11.70
N ARG A 128 5.27 2.56 -10.76
CA ARG A 128 5.13 2.92 -9.34
C ARG A 128 6.46 3.44 -8.76
N ARG A 129 7.58 2.80 -9.09
CA ARG A 129 8.92 3.22 -8.65
C ARG A 129 9.31 4.56 -9.26
N PHE A 130 9.01 4.78 -10.53
CA PHE A 130 9.24 6.05 -11.21
C PHE A 130 8.46 7.17 -10.57
N THR A 131 7.18 6.96 -10.27
CA THR A 131 6.37 7.97 -9.59
C THR A 131 6.95 8.32 -8.23
N GLN A 132 7.38 7.33 -7.44
CA GLN A 132 8.04 7.57 -6.15
C GLN A 132 9.34 8.37 -6.30
N TRP A 133 10.18 7.98 -7.25
CA TRP A 133 11.41 8.68 -7.58
C TRP A 133 11.13 10.13 -8.02
N TRP A 134 10.22 10.33 -8.97
CA TRP A 134 9.83 11.65 -9.48
C TRP A 134 9.33 12.56 -8.36
N VAL A 135 8.54 12.04 -7.43
CA VAL A 135 8.07 12.80 -6.26
C VAL A 135 9.19 13.09 -5.25
N SER A 136 10.22 12.25 -5.18
CA SER A 136 11.37 12.48 -4.30
C SER A 136 12.33 13.57 -4.80
N LEU A 137 12.27 13.93 -6.08
CA LEU A 137 13.12 14.96 -6.67
C LEU A 137 12.67 16.37 -6.30
N ALA A 138 13.64 17.26 -6.09
CA ALA A 138 13.37 18.68 -5.93
C ALA A 138 12.77 19.28 -7.23
N THR A 139 12.01 20.37 -7.11
CA THR A 139 11.38 21.02 -8.27
C THR A 139 12.38 21.43 -9.35
N GLU A 140 13.55 21.96 -8.97
CA GLU A 140 14.60 22.32 -9.93
C GLU A 140 15.22 21.10 -10.62
N GLN A 141 15.41 20.00 -9.90
CA GLN A 141 15.90 18.75 -10.50
C GLN A 141 14.89 18.21 -11.52
N ARG A 142 13.59 18.21 -11.18
CA ARG A 142 12.53 17.81 -12.11
C ARG A 142 12.53 18.64 -13.38
N LYS A 143 12.76 19.95 -13.30
CA LYS A 143 12.88 20.84 -14.48
C LYS A 143 14.08 20.45 -15.35
N ILE A 144 15.26 20.29 -14.75
CA ILE A 144 16.48 19.88 -15.48
C ILE A 144 16.26 18.53 -16.19
N MET A 145 15.64 17.58 -15.49
CA MET A 145 15.33 16.27 -16.05
C MET A 145 14.31 16.35 -17.19
N LEU A 146 13.27 17.17 -17.04
CA LEU A 146 12.29 17.41 -18.10
C LEU A 146 12.95 18.05 -19.33
N GLU A 147 13.76 19.09 -19.14
CA GLU A 147 14.50 19.75 -20.22
C GLU A 147 15.41 18.76 -20.95
N ARG A 148 16.14 17.93 -20.20
CA ARG A 148 17.01 16.91 -20.78
C ARG A 148 16.22 15.87 -21.56
N MET A 149 15.12 15.37 -21.01
CA MET A 149 14.27 14.37 -21.67
C MET A 149 13.64 14.94 -22.96
N CYS A 150 13.23 16.21 -22.97
CA CYS A 150 12.69 16.87 -24.15
C CYS A 150 13.71 17.05 -25.28
N GLN A 151 15.01 17.11 -24.95
CA GLN A 151 16.10 17.17 -25.94
C GLN A 151 16.42 15.80 -26.55
N LEU A 152 16.00 14.70 -25.93
CA LEU A 152 16.25 13.35 -26.42
C LEU A 152 15.25 12.94 -27.52
N PRO A 153 15.70 12.22 -28.56
CA PRO A 153 14.83 11.52 -29.49
C PRO A 153 13.87 10.59 -28.74
N GLU A 154 12.65 10.43 -29.25
CA GLU A 154 11.62 9.59 -28.65
C GLU A 154 12.08 8.15 -28.28
N PRO A 155 12.80 7.40 -29.14
CA PRO A 155 13.25 6.05 -28.77
C PRO A 155 14.26 6.03 -27.62
N GLU A 156 15.04 7.09 -27.42
CA GLU A 156 16.06 7.16 -26.38
C GLU A 156 15.49 7.56 -25.02
N ARG A 157 14.27 8.13 -24.98
CA ARG A 157 13.64 8.60 -23.73
C ARG A 157 13.35 7.46 -22.77
N GLN A 158 12.89 6.32 -23.28
CA GLN A 158 12.57 5.16 -22.44
C GLN A 158 13.84 4.62 -21.78
N GLU A 159 14.90 4.40 -22.55
CA GLU A 159 16.20 3.92 -22.04
C GLU A 159 16.77 4.87 -20.99
N TRP A 160 16.72 6.18 -21.26
CA TRP A 160 17.15 7.20 -20.31
C TRP A 160 16.35 7.18 -19.00
N VAL A 161 15.02 6.99 -19.07
CA VAL A 161 14.17 6.84 -17.89
C VAL A 161 14.53 5.58 -17.10
N GLU A 162 14.77 4.46 -17.78
CA GLU A 162 15.15 3.20 -17.13
C GLU A 162 16.52 3.29 -16.44
N GLU A 163 17.50 3.96 -17.05
CA GLU A 163 18.82 4.21 -16.45
C GLU A 163 18.69 5.02 -15.15
N HIS A 164 17.90 6.09 -15.15
CA HIS A 164 17.70 6.92 -13.96
C HIS A 164 16.92 6.19 -12.86
N LEU A 165 15.98 5.33 -13.24
CA LEU A 165 15.32 4.43 -12.30
C LEU A 165 16.30 3.47 -11.64
N GLU A 166 17.22 2.89 -12.42
CA GLU A 166 18.23 1.98 -11.89
C GLU A 166 19.17 2.70 -10.91
N LEU A 167 19.65 3.89 -11.27
CA LEU A 167 20.47 4.72 -10.38
C LEU A 167 19.75 5.05 -9.07
N PHE A 168 18.46 5.38 -9.14
CA PHE A 168 17.65 5.61 -7.95
C PHE A 168 17.51 4.36 -7.09
N GLU A 169 17.30 3.19 -7.69
CA GLU A 169 17.23 1.93 -6.95
C GLU A 169 18.55 1.61 -6.26
N GLN A 170 19.69 1.83 -6.94
CA GLN A 170 21.01 1.67 -6.35
C GLN A 170 21.20 2.61 -5.16
N HIS A 171 20.80 3.88 -5.29
CA HIS A 171 20.84 4.86 -4.20
C HIS A 171 19.98 4.43 -3.01
N LEU A 172 18.75 3.96 -3.25
CA LEU A 172 17.86 3.46 -2.19
C LEU A 172 18.44 2.24 -1.48
N ARG A 173 19.01 1.28 -2.23
CA ARG A 173 19.65 0.09 -1.65
C ARG A 173 20.83 0.49 -0.77
N ALA A 174 21.69 1.40 -1.25
CA ALA A 174 22.83 1.90 -0.49
C ALA A 174 22.38 2.61 0.80
N LYS A 175 21.34 3.44 0.72
CA LYS A 175 20.78 4.15 1.89
C LYS A 175 20.18 3.19 2.91
N ILE A 176 19.43 2.17 2.47
CA ILE A 176 18.86 1.14 3.35
C ILE A 176 19.97 0.36 4.06
N GLU A 177 21.02 -0.01 3.33
CA GLU A 177 22.16 -0.73 3.91
C GLU A 177 22.92 0.14 4.93
N ALA A 178 23.14 1.42 4.62
CA ALA A 178 23.74 2.36 5.58
C ALA A 178 22.90 2.50 6.86
N MET A 179 21.57 2.62 6.75
CA MET A 179 20.68 2.67 7.92
C MET A 179 20.73 1.37 8.74
N ARG A 180 20.85 0.21 8.09
CA ARG A 180 21.00 -1.08 8.79
C ARG A 180 22.33 -1.17 9.53
N GLN A 181 23.42 -0.75 8.91
CA GLN A 181 24.74 -0.73 9.53
C GLN A 181 24.77 0.22 10.73
N GLN A 182 24.17 1.40 10.60
CA GLN A 182 24.02 2.34 11.71
C GLN A 182 23.23 1.73 12.87
N ALA A 183 22.08 1.11 12.59
CA ALA A 183 21.28 0.47 13.63
C ALA A 183 22.03 -0.69 14.32
N ALA A 184 22.83 -1.46 13.57
CA ALA A 184 23.66 -2.52 14.12
C ALA A 184 24.79 -1.99 15.01
N GLN A 185 25.43 -0.87 14.63
CA GLN A 185 26.46 -0.20 15.43
C GLN A 185 25.88 0.36 16.73
N GLU A 186 24.71 1.00 16.67
CA GLU A 186 24.01 1.51 17.85
C GLU A 186 23.62 0.37 18.81
N ALA A 187 23.16 -0.76 18.28
CA ALA A 187 22.85 -1.95 19.08
C ALA A 187 24.10 -2.56 19.75
N ALA A 188 25.23 -2.64 19.02
CA ALA A 188 26.49 -3.14 19.56
C ALA A 188 27.03 -2.21 20.67
N ALA A 189 27.01 -0.90 20.45
CA ALA A 189 27.43 0.10 21.44
C ALA A 189 26.54 0.03 22.71
N ALA A 190 25.23 -0.17 22.56
CA ALA A 190 24.33 -0.36 23.68
C ALA A 190 24.64 -1.63 24.49
N ALA A 191 24.97 -2.74 23.81
CA ALA A 191 25.35 -3.99 24.47
C ALA A 191 26.68 -3.88 25.24
N GLU A 192 27.68 -3.20 24.67
CA GLU A 192 28.95 -2.93 25.35
C GLU A 192 28.78 -2.03 26.57
N ALA A 193 27.94 -0.99 26.47
CA ALA A 193 27.60 -0.12 27.59
C ALA A 193 26.92 -0.89 28.73
N GLN A 194 26.00 -1.81 28.41
CA GLN A 194 25.35 -2.68 29.40
C GLN A 194 26.37 -3.61 30.08
N HIS A 195 27.27 -4.23 29.30
CA HIS A 195 28.31 -5.12 29.85
C HIS A 195 29.29 -4.38 30.78
N SER A 196 29.65 -3.14 30.43
CA SER A 196 30.48 -2.27 31.27
C SER A 196 29.78 -1.88 32.58
N ALA A 197 28.49 -1.52 32.51
CA ALA A 197 27.68 -1.20 33.68
C ALA A 197 27.53 -2.40 34.65
N ASP A 198 27.30 -3.61 34.11
CA ASP A 198 27.19 -4.83 34.90
C ASP A 198 28.52 -5.22 35.57
N SER A 199 29.64 -5.00 34.88
CA SER A 199 30.99 -5.24 35.41
C SER A 199 31.32 -4.28 36.55
N ALA A 200 30.97 -2.99 36.42
CA ALA A 200 31.13 -1.99 37.48
C ALA A 200 30.28 -2.33 38.72
N ARG A 201 29.06 -2.83 38.54
CA ARG A 201 28.17 -3.21 39.65
C ARG A 201 28.69 -4.39 40.45
N LYS A 202 29.35 -5.36 39.81
CA LYS A 202 29.97 -6.51 40.49
C LYS A 202 31.22 -6.15 41.27
N GLY A 203 31.98 -5.11 40.85
CA GLY A 203 33.16 -4.65 41.58
C GLY A 203 32.85 -3.96 42.91
N SER A 204 31.75 -3.21 43.00
CA SER A 204 31.41 -2.40 44.19
C SER A 204 30.85 -3.20 45.38
N THR A 205 30.44 -4.46 45.20
CA THR A 205 29.83 -5.27 46.28
C THR A 205 30.83 -6.10 47.08
N GLY A 206 32.10 -6.17 46.65
CA GLY A 206 33.14 -6.98 47.33
C GLY A 206 33.92 -6.29 48.44
N GLU A 207 33.76 -4.97 48.66
CA GLU A 207 34.56 -4.21 49.63
C GLU A 207 33.90 -3.98 51.00
N ALA A 208 32.65 -4.40 51.20
CA ALA A 208 31.91 -4.15 52.45
C ALA A 208 32.00 -5.30 53.48
N GLU A 209 32.77 -6.36 53.23
CA GLU A 209 32.81 -7.57 54.07
C GLU A 209 34.19 -7.84 54.70
N LYS A 210 34.93 -6.78 55.04
CA LYS A 210 36.16 -6.87 55.85
C LYS A 210 36.13 -5.91 57.02
#